data_AF-K9VI50-F1
#
_entry.id   AF-K9VI50-F1
#
_cell.length_a   1.000
_cell.length_b   1.000
_cell.length_c   1.000
_cell.angle_alpha   90.00
_cell.angle_beta   90.00
_cell.angle_gamma   90.00
#
_symmetry.space_group_name_H-M   'P 1'
#
loop_
_entity.id
_entity.type
_entity.pdbx_description
1 polymer ?
#
loop_
_entity_poly.entity_id
_entity_poly.type
_entity_poly.pdbx_seq_one_letter_code
_entity_poly.pdbx_strand_id
1 'polypeptide(L)'
;MNLADEIKINQIQQELISQEDAKNWFLSFPTAYQQEILQWLSYMVLQAGAREEDVSLAIAKSKLRPTYTPCVLLTRGRLKEQMAKLLKLPPSESIKTFFLLMSLLAIADARRYCKYCHYGCSHWWHRDLSDRKILDEIWREFQQSILVEVVVSCDAIGRSPLTLLP
;
A
#
# COMPACT_ATOMS: atom_id res chain seq x y z
N MET A 1 -6.09 5.34 -4.78
CA MET A 1 -4.79 5.87 -4.31
C MET A 1 -4.00 6.34 -5.51
N ASN A 2 -3.23 7.44 -5.40
CA ASN A 2 -2.29 7.84 -6.44
C ASN A 2 -0.90 7.23 -6.19
N LEU A 3 -0.03 7.28 -7.21
CA LEU A 3 1.33 6.74 -7.14
C LEU A 3 2.21 7.42 -6.08
N ALA A 4 2.02 8.72 -5.80
CA ALA A 4 2.80 9.42 -4.79
C ALA A 4 2.58 8.84 -3.39
N ASP A 5 1.32 8.52 -3.07
CA ASP A 5 0.96 7.91 -1.80
C ASP A 5 1.46 6.46 -1.70
N GLU A 6 1.41 5.70 -2.80
CA GLU A 6 2.00 4.35 -2.85
C GLU A 6 3.51 4.37 -2.65
N ILE A 7 4.22 5.30 -3.30
CA ILE A 7 5.65 5.51 -3.07
C ILE A 7 5.90 5.87 -1.61
N LYS A 8 5.10 6.77 -1.03
CA LYS A 8 5.27 7.18 0.36
C LYS A 8 5.06 6.03 1.33
N ILE A 9 4.03 5.20 1.12
CA ILE A 9 3.78 3.98 1.91
C ILE A 9 5.00 3.06 1.87
N ASN A 10 5.55 2.80 0.69
CA ASN A 10 6.71 1.92 0.56
C ASN A 10 7.99 2.56 1.14
N GLN A 11 8.17 3.88 1.06
CA GLN A 11 9.26 4.58 1.76
C GLN A 11 9.14 4.44 3.29
N ILE A 12 7.93 4.53 3.85
CA ILE A 12 7.70 4.30 5.28
C ILE A 12 8.01 2.83 5.64
N GLN A 13 7.62 1.88 4.79
CA GLN A 13 7.92 0.45 4.99
C GLN A 13 9.43 0.15 4.94
N GLN A 14 10.18 0.84 4.07
CA GLN A 14 11.64 0.78 3.97
C GLN A 14 12.36 1.58 5.08
N GLU A 15 11.62 2.11 6.06
CA GLU A 15 12.15 2.91 7.17
C GLU A 15 12.89 4.20 6.74
N LEU A 16 12.61 4.70 5.53
CA LEU A 16 13.18 5.94 4.99
C LEU A 16 12.48 7.20 5.54
N ILE A 17 11.32 7.02 6.17
CA ILE A 17 10.50 8.08 6.76
C ILE A 17 10.35 7.79 8.25
N SER A 18 10.57 8.81 9.09
CA SER A 18 10.44 8.66 10.54
C SER A 18 9.00 8.32 10.94
N GLN A 19 8.79 7.70 12.12
CA GLN A 19 7.43 7.44 12.60
C GLN A 19 6.62 8.72 12.80
N GLU A 20 7.27 9.81 13.20
CA GLU A 20 6.61 11.11 13.37
C GLU A 20 6.16 11.67 12.01
N ASP A 21 7.02 11.64 11.00
CA ASP A 21 6.67 12.10 9.65
C ASP A 21 5.62 11.21 8.99
N ALA A 22 5.69 9.89 9.20
CA ALA A 22 4.68 8.95 8.72
C ALA A 22 3.30 9.23 9.34
N LYS A 23 3.28 9.52 10.66
CA LYS A 23 2.07 9.94 11.37
C LYS A 23 1.54 11.27 10.81
N ASN A 24 2.41 12.26 10.65
CA ASN A 24 2.02 13.59 10.17
C ASN A 24 1.48 13.51 8.73
N TRP A 25 2.13 12.74 7.87
CA TRP A 25 1.66 12.45 6.51
C TRP A 25 0.25 11.82 6.53
N PHE A 26 0.04 10.74 7.29
CA PHE A 26 -1.27 10.09 7.35
C PHE A 26 -2.36 11.02 7.91
N LEU A 27 -2.07 11.77 8.96
CA LEU A 27 -3.04 12.68 9.61
C LEU A 27 -3.30 13.97 8.81
N SER A 28 -2.46 14.31 7.84
CA SER A 28 -2.67 15.46 6.94
C SER A 28 -3.89 15.29 6.03
N PHE A 29 -4.34 14.06 5.83
CA PHE A 29 -5.48 13.76 4.97
C PHE A 29 -6.82 13.83 5.72
N PRO A 30 -7.93 14.17 5.04
CA PRO A 30 -9.27 14.02 5.59
C PRO A 30 -9.57 12.57 5.98
N THR A 31 -10.45 12.38 6.96
CA THR A 31 -10.84 11.04 7.46
C THR A 31 -11.29 10.07 6.36
N ALA A 32 -11.99 10.57 5.34
CA ALA A 32 -12.42 9.75 4.21
C ALA A 32 -11.21 9.18 3.43
N TYR A 33 -10.19 9.99 3.19
CA TYR A 33 -8.99 9.55 2.47
C TYR A 33 -8.05 8.70 3.34
N GLN A 34 -7.98 8.98 4.65
CA GLN A 34 -7.33 8.07 5.61
C GLN A 34 -7.95 6.66 5.52
N GLN A 35 -9.27 6.56 5.40
CA GLN A 35 -9.95 5.28 5.25
C GLN A 35 -9.59 4.59 3.93
N GLU A 36 -9.47 5.31 2.83
CA GLU A 36 -8.98 4.76 1.55
C GLU A 36 -7.55 4.23 1.67
N ILE A 37 -6.67 4.95 2.37
CA ILE A 37 -5.31 4.49 2.67
C ILE A 37 -5.33 3.18 3.46
N LEU A 38 -6.14 3.09 4.51
CA LEU A 38 -6.26 1.86 5.32
C LEU A 38 -6.81 0.68 4.50
N GLN A 39 -7.80 0.92 3.64
CA GLN A 39 -8.33 -0.11 2.73
C GLN A 39 -7.25 -0.63 1.79
N TRP A 40 -6.47 0.28 1.18
CA TRP A 40 -5.38 -0.13 0.29
C TRP A 40 -4.26 -0.85 1.03
N LEU A 41 -3.85 -0.36 2.20
CA LEU A 41 -2.88 -1.05 3.04
C LEU A 41 -3.34 -2.46 3.41
N SER A 42 -4.63 -2.63 3.74
CA SER A 42 -5.20 -3.95 4.00
C SER A 42 -5.07 -4.89 2.81
N TYR A 43 -5.29 -4.38 1.59
CA TYR A 43 -5.11 -5.12 0.36
C TYR A 43 -3.64 -5.50 0.16
N MET A 44 -2.71 -4.55 0.31
CA MET A 44 -1.26 -4.79 0.20
C MET A 44 -0.77 -5.84 1.20
N VAL A 45 -1.22 -5.78 2.46
CA VAL A 45 -0.89 -6.75 3.51
C VAL A 45 -1.32 -8.16 3.11
N LEU A 46 -2.56 -8.31 2.61
CA LEU A 46 -3.06 -9.61 2.16
C LEU A 46 -2.35 -10.10 0.89
N GLN A 47 -2.05 -9.21 -0.06
CA GLN A 47 -1.31 -9.55 -1.28
C GLN A 47 0.13 -9.96 -0.98
N ALA A 48 0.82 -9.27 -0.07
CA ALA A 48 2.14 -9.65 0.41
C ALA A 48 2.16 -11.04 1.07
N GLY A 49 0.97 -11.58 1.39
CA GLY A 49 0.78 -12.91 1.94
C GLY A 49 0.97 -12.92 3.45
N ALA A 50 0.54 -11.87 4.14
CA ALA A 50 0.52 -11.82 5.60
C ALA A 50 -0.30 -12.98 6.19
N ARG A 51 0.15 -13.46 7.34
CA ARG A 51 -0.38 -14.64 8.03
C ARG A 51 -0.74 -14.28 9.47
N GLU A 52 -1.57 -15.11 10.08
CA GLU A 52 -1.94 -14.97 11.49
C GLU A 52 -0.71 -14.99 12.42
N GLU A 53 0.30 -15.79 12.08
CA GLU A 53 1.58 -15.88 12.80
C GLU A 53 2.39 -14.56 12.79
N ASP A 54 2.13 -13.65 11.84
CA ASP A 54 2.80 -12.36 11.74
C ASP A 54 2.27 -11.34 12.76
N VAL A 55 1.05 -11.54 13.27
CA VAL A 55 0.31 -10.52 14.05
C VAL A 55 1.04 -10.15 15.34
N SER A 56 1.52 -11.11 16.11
CA SER A 56 2.22 -10.85 17.36
C SER A 56 3.51 -10.05 17.13
N LEU A 57 4.26 -10.37 16.08
CA LEU A 57 5.48 -9.63 15.71
C LEU A 57 5.14 -8.23 15.19
N ALA A 58 4.07 -8.08 14.42
CA ALA A 58 3.63 -6.77 13.93
C ALA A 58 3.21 -5.85 15.07
N ILE A 59 2.49 -6.36 16.08
CA ILE A 59 2.13 -5.59 17.28
C ILE A 59 3.41 -5.10 17.98
N ALA A 60 4.38 -5.98 18.21
CA ALA A 60 5.66 -5.58 18.83
C ALA A 60 6.41 -4.52 18.01
N LYS A 61 6.57 -4.73 16.69
CA LYS A 61 7.29 -3.79 15.81
C LYS A 61 6.58 -2.44 15.64
N SER A 62 5.25 -2.42 15.69
CA SER A 62 4.45 -1.19 15.62
C SER A 62 4.60 -0.29 16.85
N LYS A 63 5.22 -0.78 17.93
CA LYS A 63 5.31 -0.10 19.24
C LYS A 63 3.94 0.24 19.85
N LEU A 64 2.88 -0.43 19.41
CA LEU A 64 1.54 -0.31 19.96
C LEU A 64 1.39 -1.18 21.21
N ARG A 65 0.51 -0.74 22.12
CA ARG A 65 0.12 -1.58 23.26
C ARG A 65 -0.73 -2.74 22.74
N PRO A 66 -0.47 -4.01 23.12
CA PRO A 66 -1.28 -5.15 22.69
C PRO A 66 -2.76 -5.04 23.06
N THR A 67 -3.09 -4.23 24.06
CA THR A 67 -4.45 -3.97 24.55
C THR A 67 -5.25 -2.98 23.69
N TYR A 68 -4.62 -2.31 22.73
CA TYR A 68 -5.35 -1.44 21.81
C TYR A 68 -6.31 -2.25 20.93
N THR A 69 -7.49 -1.68 20.69
CA THR A 69 -8.58 -2.30 19.92
C THR A 69 -8.12 -2.98 18.63
N PRO A 70 -7.36 -2.33 17.71
CA PRO A 70 -6.89 -2.99 16.49
C PRO A 70 -5.98 -4.19 16.75
N CYS A 71 -5.11 -4.12 17.77
CA CYS A 71 -4.21 -5.21 18.16
C CYS A 71 -5.00 -6.42 18.71
N VAL A 72 -5.93 -6.16 19.64
CA VAL A 72 -6.82 -7.21 20.19
C VAL A 72 -7.67 -7.84 19.10
N LEU A 73 -8.13 -7.06 18.13
CA LEU A 73 -8.99 -7.55 17.06
C LEU A 73 -8.24 -8.53 16.14
N LEU A 74 -7.02 -8.19 15.71
CA LEU A 74 -6.24 -9.05 14.82
C LEU A 74 -5.75 -10.34 15.48
N THR A 75 -5.70 -10.41 16.81
CA THR A 75 -5.33 -11.65 17.54
C THR A 75 -6.48 -12.64 17.68
N ARG A 76 -7.71 -12.29 17.29
CA ARG A 76 -8.94 -13.06 17.61
C ARG A 76 -9.53 -13.84 16.44
N GLY A 77 -8.71 -14.45 15.59
CA GLY A 77 -9.17 -15.39 14.56
C GLY A 77 -8.46 -15.22 13.22
N ARG A 78 -9.16 -15.55 12.13
CA ARG A 78 -8.59 -15.55 10.78
C ARG A 78 -8.29 -14.12 10.33
N LEU A 79 -7.07 -13.89 9.84
CA LEU A 79 -6.57 -12.55 9.53
C LEU A 79 -7.48 -11.82 8.54
N LYS A 80 -7.94 -12.50 7.48
CA LYS A 80 -8.82 -11.93 6.46
C LYS A 80 -10.17 -11.45 7.03
N GLU A 81 -10.76 -12.21 7.95
CA GLU A 81 -12.03 -11.84 8.58
C GLU A 81 -11.86 -10.68 9.55
N GLN A 82 -10.77 -10.70 10.33
CA GLN A 82 -10.45 -9.62 11.27
C GLN A 82 -10.07 -8.34 10.54
N MET A 83 -9.37 -8.43 9.40
CA MET A 83 -9.07 -7.28 8.53
C MET A 83 -10.34 -6.51 8.13
N ALA A 84 -11.42 -7.22 7.75
CA ALA A 84 -12.69 -6.59 7.39
C ALA A 84 -13.35 -5.85 8.57
N LYS A 85 -13.13 -6.30 9.81
CA LYS A 85 -13.62 -5.61 11.02
C LYS A 85 -12.71 -4.47 11.43
N LEU A 86 -11.39 -4.62 11.24
CA LEU A 86 -10.38 -3.59 11.48
C LEU A 86 -10.70 -2.31 10.70
N LEU A 87 -11.10 -2.45 9.43
CA LEU A 87 -11.50 -1.34 8.57
C LEU A 87 -12.83 -0.68 8.96
N LYS A 88 -13.60 -1.27 9.89
CA LYS A 88 -14.87 -0.71 10.39
C LYS A 88 -14.71 -0.03 11.75
N LEU A 89 -13.49 0.03 12.29
CA LEU A 89 -13.22 0.72 13.54
C LEU A 89 -13.48 2.24 13.39
N PRO A 90 -13.84 2.93 14.50
CA PRO A 90 -14.08 4.36 14.46
C PRO A 90 -12.80 5.13 14.07
N PRO A 91 -12.92 6.36 13.54
CA PRO A 91 -11.78 7.17 13.12
C PRO A 91 -10.71 7.38 14.21
N SER A 92 -11.07 7.34 15.50
CA SER A 92 -10.13 7.44 16.62
C SER A 92 -9.12 6.28 16.70
N GLU A 93 -9.35 5.20 15.97
CA GLU A 93 -8.43 4.06 15.84
C GLU A 93 -7.55 4.13 14.58
N SER A 94 -7.79 5.08 13.65
CA SER A 94 -7.15 5.10 12.32
C SER A 94 -5.63 5.08 12.40
N ILE A 95 -5.03 5.91 13.25
CA ILE A 95 -3.57 5.99 13.40
C ILE A 95 -2.95 4.70 13.95
N LYS A 96 -3.66 4.02 14.87
CA LYS A 96 -3.20 2.76 15.44
C LYS A 96 -3.30 1.65 14.39
N THR A 97 -4.41 1.62 13.65
CA THR A 97 -4.62 0.72 12.53
C THR A 97 -3.55 0.92 11.45
N PHE A 98 -3.22 2.17 11.11
CA PHE A 98 -2.18 2.51 10.14
C PHE A 98 -0.83 1.86 10.51
N PHE A 99 -0.30 2.13 11.71
CA PHE A 99 1.00 1.58 12.12
C PHE A 99 1.00 0.05 12.27
N LEU A 100 -0.13 -0.53 12.69
CA LEU A 100 -0.28 -1.98 12.74
C LEU A 100 -0.22 -2.62 11.36
N LEU A 101 -0.92 -2.03 10.37
CA LEU A 101 -0.90 -2.50 8.98
C LEU A 101 0.46 -2.29 8.32
N MET A 102 1.13 -1.16 8.55
CA MET A 102 2.50 -0.93 8.07
C MET A 102 3.46 -2.00 8.60
N SER A 103 3.35 -2.36 9.87
CA SER A 103 4.21 -3.39 10.49
C SER A 103 3.91 -4.79 9.93
N LEU A 104 2.63 -5.12 9.72
CA LEU A 104 2.23 -6.37 9.06
C LEU A 104 2.75 -6.44 7.62
N LEU A 105 2.62 -5.35 6.86
CA LEU A 105 3.11 -5.26 5.49
C LEU A 105 4.62 -5.48 5.45
N ALA A 106 5.38 -4.81 6.32
CA ALA A 106 6.83 -4.97 6.39
C ALA A 106 7.25 -6.42 6.63
N ILE A 107 6.58 -7.13 7.55
CA ILE A 107 6.89 -8.54 7.85
C ILE A 107 6.55 -9.45 6.66
N ALA A 108 5.35 -9.30 6.10
CA ALA A 108 4.88 -10.12 5.00
C ALA A 108 5.72 -9.91 3.74
N ASP A 109 6.03 -8.65 3.43
CA ASP A 109 6.82 -8.29 2.25
C ASP A 109 8.29 -8.69 2.40
N ALA A 110 8.89 -8.56 3.59
CA ALA A 110 10.24 -9.09 3.84
C ALA A 110 10.31 -10.61 3.63
N ARG A 111 9.31 -11.36 4.11
CA ARG A 111 9.21 -12.81 3.84
C ARG A 111 9.08 -13.09 2.35
N ARG A 112 8.22 -12.35 1.63
CA ARG A 112 8.07 -12.46 0.16
C ARG A 112 9.41 -12.19 -0.53
N TYR A 113 10.13 -11.15 -0.11
CA TYR A 113 11.40 -10.78 -0.68
C TYR A 113 12.43 -11.89 -0.53
N CYS A 114 12.63 -12.39 0.69
CA CYS A 114 13.55 -13.49 0.97
C CYS A 114 13.22 -14.75 0.17
N LYS A 115 11.94 -15.03 -0.07
CA LYS A 115 11.51 -16.26 -0.74
C LYS A 115 11.58 -16.19 -2.26
N TYR A 116 11.29 -15.04 -2.85
CA TYR A 116 11.05 -14.94 -4.31
C TYR A 116 11.88 -13.88 -5.02
N CYS A 117 12.42 -12.89 -4.30
CA CYS A 117 12.96 -11.66 -4.89
C CYS A 117 14.44 -11.43 -4.59
N HIS A 118 15.03 -12.22 -3.68
CA HIS A 118 16.41 -12.01 -3.20
C HIS A 118 17.48 -12.14 -4.30
N TYR A 119 17.24 -12.94 -5.34
CA TYR A 119 18.16 -13.12 -6.47
C TYR A 119 17.85 -12.22 -7.67
N GLY A 120 16.98 -11.23 -7.50
CA GLY A 120 16.52 -10.34 -8.55
C GLY A 120 15.00 -10.18 -8.50
N CYS A 121 14.56 -8.93 -8.64
CA CYS A 121 13.15 -8.58 -8.56
C CYS A 121 12.86 -7.41 -9.49
N SER A 122 11.79 -7.52 -10.28
CA SER A 122 11.32 -6.43 -11.14
C SER A 122 10.34 -5.49 -10.43
N HIS A 123 9.85 -5.85 -9.24
CA HIS A 123 8.90 -5.03 -8.49
C HIS A 123 9.54 -3.69 -8.11
N TRP A 124 8.91 -2.59 -8.50
CA TRP A 124 9.42 -1.25 -8.24
C TRP A 124 9.52 -0.93 -6.75
N TRP A 125 8.60 -1.48 -5.93
CA TRP A 125 8.57 -1.23 -4.48
C TRP A 125 9.69 -1.94 -3.70
N HIS A 126 10.46 -2.81 -4.36
CA HIS A 126 11.69 -3.42 -3.82
C HIS A 126 12.97 -2.72 -4.28
N ARG A 127 12.86 -1.68 -5.13
CA ARG A 127 13.99 -0.81 -5.47
C ARG A 127 14.28 0.16 -4.31
N ASP A 128 15.45 0.78 -4.33
CA ASP A 128 15.84 1.80 -3.34
C ASP A 128 15.04 3.09 -3.56
N LEU A 129 14.03 3.33 -2.72
CA LEU A 129 13.17 4.51 -2.82
C LEU A 129 13.77 5.76 -2.16
N SER A 130 15.02 5.70 -1.70
CA SER A 130 15.80 6.87 -1.31
C SER A 130 16.54 7.49 -2.51
N ASP A 131 16.78 6.71 -3.56
CA ASP A 131 17.43 7.19 -4.78
C ASP A 131 16.41 7.95 -5.67
N ARG A 132 16.69 9.23 -5.89
CA ARG A 132 15.88 10.09 -6.75
C ARG A 132 15.79 9.54 -8.19
N LYS A 133 16.85 8.93 -8.73
CA LYS A 133 16.83 8.37 -10.08
C LYS A 133 15.81 7.24 -10.19
N ILE A 134 15.77 6.36 -9.19
CA ILE A 134 14.79 5.29 -9.09
C ILE A 134 13.38 5.87 -9.04
N LEU A 135 13.15 6.92 -8.23
CA LEU A 135 11.85 7.58 -8.18
C LEU A 135 11.45 8.14 -9.57
N ASP A 136 12.36 8.83 -10.24
CA ASP A 136 12.11 9.42 -11.58
C ASP A 136 11.83 8.34 -12.64
N GLU A 137 12.46 7.16 -12.54
CA GLU A 137 12.14 5.99 -13.38
C GLU A 137 10.73 5.46 -13.13
N ILE A 138 10.35 5.25 -11.86
CA ILE A 138 9.02 4.77 -11.47
C ILE A 138 7.94 5.72 -12.00
N TRP A 139 8.11 7.03 -11.80
CA TRP A 139 7.17 8.03 -12.32
C TRP A 139 7.00 7.94 -13.84
N ARG A 140 8.10 7.74 -14.59
CA ARG A 140 8.06 7.60 -16.05
C ARG A 140 7.36 6.31 -16.48
N GLU A 141 7.65 5.17 -15.83
CA GLU A 141 7.02 3.87 -16.13
C GLU A 141 5.48 3.94 -15.97
N PHE A 142 4.99 4.59 -14.91
CA PHE A 142 3.56 4.72 -14.65
C PHE A 142 2.88 5.78 -15.54
N GLN A 143 3.55 6.88 -15.89
CA GLN A 143 3.02 7.85 -16.84
C GLN A 143 2.84 7.26 -18.24
N GLN A 144 3.80 6.45 -18.70
CA GLN A 144 3.72 5.78 -20.00
C GLN A 144 2.57 4.76 -20.03
N SER A 145 2.34 4.04 -18.94
CA SER A 145 1.24 3.08 -18.82
C SER A 145 -0.13 3.76 -18.98
N ILE A 146 -0.32 4.93 -18.37
CA ILE A 146 -1.56 5.72 -18.50
C ILE A 146 -1.75 6.23 -19.94
N LEU A 147 -0.69 6.70 -20.60
CA LEU A 147 -0.78 7.18 -21.97
C LEU A 147 -1.13 6.05 -22.96
N VAL A 148 -0.59 4.84 -22.76
CA VAL A 148 -0.94 3.67 -23.59
C VAL A 148 -2.42 3.29 -23.41
N GLU A 149 -2.94 3.27 -22.18
CA GLU A 149 -4.36 2.97 -21.93
C GLU A 149 -5.31 4.00 -22.57
N VAL A 150 -4.97 5.29 -22.51
CA VAL A 150 -5.76 6.36 -23.15
C VAL A 150 -5.74 6.22 -24.67
N VAL A 151 -4.59 5.94 -25.27
CA VAL A 151 -4.47 5.76 -26.73
C VAL A 151 -5.26 4.53 -27.20
N VAL A 152 -5.15 3.40 -26.52
CA VAL A 152 -5.92 2.18 -26.85
C VAL A 152 -7.43 2.40 -26.69
N SER A 153 -7.85 3.15 -25.67
CA SER A 153 -9.26 3.51 -25.47
C SER A 153 -9.78 4.46 -26.56
N CYS A 154 -8.98 5.43 -27.01
CA CYS A 154 -9.32 6.30 -28.13
C CYS A 154 -9.42 5.54 -29.46
N ASP A 155 -8.51 4.60 -29.73
CA ASP A 155 -8.55 3.76 -30.93
C ASP A 155 -9.77 2.81 -30.96
N ALA A 156 -10.29 2.40 -29.80
CA ALA A 156 -11.51 1.61 -29.69
C ALA A 156 -12.80 2.40 -30.01
N ILE A 157 -12.76 3.73 -29.96
CA ILE A 157 -13.92 4.61 -30.20
C ILE A 157 -13.91 5.20 -31.64
N GLY A 158 -12.83 4.99 -32.40
CA GLY A 158 -12.57 5.75 -33.62
C GLY A 158 -12.30 4.94 -34.89
N ARG A 159 -13.24 4.13 -35.38
CA ARG A 159 -13.33 3.81 -36.83
C ARG A 159 -14.77 3.69 -37.31
N SER A 160 -15.28 4.80 -37.87
CA SER A 160 -16.21 4.72 -38.99
C SER A 160 -15.68 5.63 -40.09
N PRO A 161 -15.32 5.12 -41.27
CA PRO A 161 -14.90 5.97 -42.37
C PRO A 161 -16.16 6.62 -42.96
N LEU A 162 -16.35 7.91 -42.68
CA LEU A 162 -17.23 8.73 -43.51
C LEU A 162 -16.58 8.82 -44.89
N THR A 163 -17.10 8.01 -45.81
CA THR A 163 -16.92 8.16 -47.24
C THR A 163 -17.35 9.56 -47.65
N LEU A 164 -16.38 10.32 -48.13
CA LEU A 164 -16.58 11.55 -48.88
C LEU A 164 -17.20 11.23 -50.25
N LEU A 165 -18.06 12.17 -50.69
CA LEU A 165 -18.48 12.51 -52.06
C LEU A 165 -19.82 11.95 -52.57
N PRO A 166 -20.49 12.71 -53.47
CA PRO A 166 -20.02 13.92 -54.18
C PRO A 166 -20.52 15.26 -53.62
#